data_AF-A0A1Y1KFS7-F1
#
_entry.id   AF-A0A1Y1KFS7-F1
#
_cell.length_a   1.000
_cell.length_b   1.000
_cell.length_c   1.000
_cell.angle_alpha   90.00
_cell.angle_beta   90.00
_cell.angle_gamma   90.00
#
_symmetry.space_group_name_H-M   'P 1'
#
loop_
_entity.id
_entity.type
_entity.pdbx_description
1 polymer ?
#
loop_
_entity_poly.entity_id
_entity_poly.type
_entity_poly.pdbx_seq_one_letter_code
_entity_poly.pdbx_strand_id
1 'polypeptide(L)'
;RKPPDLELEGLFKRHFTTVEFFQGTIMNPIDLQRVKVHEADACLVLANKYCQDPDAEDAANIMRVISIKNYSDDIRVIIQLMQYHNKAYLLNIPSWDWKQGDDVICLAELKLGFIAQSCLAPGFSTMMANLFAMRSFKTSPDMQVWQNDYLQGTGCEMYTETLSPSFTGMTFPQASE
;
A
#
# COMPACT_ATOMS: atom_id res chain seq x y z
N ARG A 1 5.44 24.12 6.39
CA ARG A 1 4.76 23.06 7.17
C ARG A 1 3.30 23.46 7.28
N LYS A 2 2.35 22.63 6.81
CA LYS A 2 0.93 23.00 6.76
C LYS A 2 0.19 22.28 7.89
N PRO A 3 -0.61 22.99 8.71
CA PRO A 3 -1.57 22.33 9.61
C PRO A 3 -2.63 21.59 8.77
N PRO A 4 -3.32 20.59 9.35
CA PRO A 4 -4.47 19.96 8.70
C PRO A 4 -5.57 21.00 8.46
N ASP A 5 -6.37 20.80 7.42
CA ASP A 5 -7.59 21.58 7.23
C ASP A 5 -8.73 21.04 8.12
N LEU A 6 -9.86 21.75 8.16
CA LEU A 6 -10.98 21.42 9.03
C LEU A 6 -11.62 20.05 8.68
N GLU A 7 -11.57 19.63 7.42
CA GLU A 7 -12.09 18.34 7.01
C GLU A 7 -11.22 17.20 7.54
N LEU A 8 -9.90 17.34 7.42
CA LEU A 8 -8.94 16.37 7.94
C LEU A 8 -8.94 16.34 9.48
N GLU A 9 -9.09 17.48 10.15
CA GLU A 9 -9.31 17.52 11.60
C GLU A 9 -10.59 16.80 12.01
N GLY A 10 -11.66 16.96 11.23
CA GLY A 10 -12.91 16.23 11.42
C GLY A 10 -12.72 14.71 11.30
N LEU A 11 -11.90 14.26 10.36
CA LEU A 11 -11.56 12.84 10.19
C LEU A 11 -10.77 12.30 11.38
N PHE A 12 -9.76 13.03 11.87
CA PHE A 12 -9.00 12.62 13.07
C PHE A 12 -9.89 12.51 14.31
N LYS A 13 -10.83 13.46 14.49
CA LYS A 13 -11.80 13.39 15.60
C LYS A 13 -12.72 12.17 15.52
N ARG A 14 -13.09 11.71 14.32
CA ARG A 14 -13.90 10.49 14.13
C ARG A 14 -13.12 9.22 14.48
N HIS A 15 -11.80 9.22 14.28
CA HIS A 15 -10.90 8.08 14.52
C HIS A 15 -9.96 8.33 15.71
N PHE A 16 -10.47 8.99 16.76
CA PHE A 16 -9.66 9.51 17.87
C PHE A 16 -8.82 8.45 18.60
N THR A 17 -9.30 7.20 18.69
CA THR A 17 -8.58 6.12 19.38
C THR A 17 -7.55 5.39 18.52
N THR A 18 -7.55 5.61 17.21
CA THR A 18 -6.73 4.85 16.25
C THR A 18 -5.82 5.73 15.39
N VAL A 19 -6.07 7.04 15.35
CA VAL A 19 -5.30 7.98 14.51
C VAL A 19 -4.91 9.19 15.34
N GLU A 20 -3.60 9.47 15.38
CA GLU A 20 -3.03 10.68 15.95
C GLU A 20 -2.21 11.42 14.88
N PHE A 21 -2.26 12.75 14.91
CA PHE A 21 -1.54 13.61 13.97
C PHE A 21 -0.43 14.39 14.64
N PHE A 22 0.75 14.36 14.01
CA PHE A 22 1.92 15.12 14.46
C PHE A 22 2.41 16.03 13.33
N GLN A 23 2.46 17.34 13.60
CA GLN A 23 3.07 18.30 12.69
C GLN A 23 4.59 18.23 12.80
N GLY A 24 5.29 17.80 11.75
CA GLY A 24 6.75 17.68 11.75
C GLY A 24 7.31 17.43 10.35
N THR A 25 8.58 17.04 10.27
CA THR A 25 9.19 16.52 9.04
C THR A 25 10.00 15.26 9.34
N ILE A 26 9.93 14.28 8.46
CA ILE A 26 10.68 13.03 8.58
C ILE A 26 12.20 13.25 8.41
N MET A 27 12.60 14.40 7.85
CA MET A 27 14.01 14.79 7.66
C MET A 27 14.69 15.24 8.97
N ASN A 28 13.93 15.37 10.07
CA ASN A 28 14.46 15.81 11.36
C ASN A 28 14.40 14.66 12.37
N PRO A 29 15.53 14.19 12.92
CA PRO A 29 15.54 13.05 13.85
C PRO A 29 14.76 13.30 15.14
N ILE A 30 14.62 14.56 15.57
CA ILE A 30 13.80 14.91 16.75
C ILE A 30 12.31 14.59 16.48
N ASP A 31 11.85 14.83 15.26
CA ASP A 31 10.47 14.51 14.86
C ASP A 31 10.27 12.98 14.75
N LEU A 32 11.28 12.25 14.27
CA LEU A 32 11.27 10.77 14.24
C LEU A 32 11.19 10.15 15.63
N GLN A 33 11.96 10.70 16.58
CA GLN A 33 11.90 10.28 17.98
C GLN A 33 10.54 10.57 18.59
N ARG A 34 9.96 11.74 18.31
CA ARG A 34 8.65 12.15 18.85
C ARG A 34 7.52 11.23 18.41
N VAL A 35 7.55 10.75 17.17
CA VAL A 35 6.57 9.77 16.65
C VAL A 35 7.02 8.32 16.87
N LYS A 36 8.10 8.12 17.62
CA LYS A 36 8.62 6.81 18.03
C LYS A 36 8.85 5.83 16.88
N VAL A 37 9.50 6.28 15.80
CA VAL A 37 9.77 5.44 14.62
C VAL A 37 10.46 4.11 15.00
N HIS A 38 11.37 4.12 15.97
CA HIS A 38 12.07 2.92 16.44
C HIS A 38 11.17 1.89 17.17
N GLU A 39 9.99 2.28 17.65
CA GLU A 39 8.99 1.38 18.25
C GLU A 39 7.89 0.99 17.24
N ALA A 40 7.88 1.59 16.05
CA ALA A 40 6.84 1.38 15.06
C ALA A 40 7.05 0.11 14.25
N ASP A 41 5.95 -0.57 13.89
CA ASP A 41 5.98 -1.78 13.07
C ASP A 41 6.35 -1.48 11.60
N ALA A 42 5.84 -0.38 11.06
CA ALA A 42 6.13 0.03 9.69
C ALA A 42 6.00 1.54 9.48
N CYS A 43 6.71 2.07 8.48
CA CYS A 43 6.55 3.42 7.95
C CYS A 43 5.99 3.40 6.53
N LEU A 44 4.87 4.09 6.30
CA LEU A 44 4.25 4.22 4.98
C LEU A 44 4.54 5.61 4.40
N VAL A 45 5.24 5.65 3.26
CA VAL A 45 5.57 6.88 2.53
C VAL A 45 4.62 7.03 1.33
N LEU A 46 3.67 7.94 1.46
CA LEU A 46 2.67 8.22 0.43
C LEU A 46 3.17 9.26 -0.58
N ALA A 47 2.88 9.04 -1.87
CA ALA A 47 3.25 9.94 -2.96
C ALA A 47 2.06 10.80 -3.40
N ASN A 48 2.33 12.05 -3.78
CA ASN A 48 1.33 12.88 -4.45
C ASN A 48 1.17 12.47 -5.92
N LYS A 49 0.09 11.73 -6.22
CA LYS A 49 -0.19 11.20 -7.56
C LYS A 49 -0.48 12.27 -8.62
N TYR A 50 -0.74 13.51 -8.20
CA TYR A 50 -1.10 14.63 -9.06
C TYR A 50 -0.04 15.74 -9.04
N CYS A 51 1.21 15.39 -8.70
CA CYS A 51 2.35 16.31 -8.78
C CYS A 51 2.63 16.76 -10.23
N GLN A 52 3.25 17.93 -10.38
CA GLN A 52 3.67 18.44 -11.69
C GLN A 52 4.89 17.69 -12.23
N ASP A 53 5.83 17.34 -11.34
CA ASP A 53 7.07 16.64 -11.66
C ASP A 53 7.15 15.33 -10.85
N PRO A 54 6.82 14.18 -11.47
CA PRO A 54 6.88 12.87 -10.82
C PRO A 54 8.28 12.47 -10.36
N ASP A 55 9.33 12.85 -11.09
CA ASP A 55 10.71 12.50 -10.75
C ASP A 55 11.18 13.27 -9.51
N ALA A 56 10.81 14.55 -9.41
CA ALA A 56 11.10 15.34 -8.21
C ALA A 56 10.34 14.82 -6.97
N GLU A 57 9.08 14.40 -7.13
CA GLU A 57 8.28 13.80 -6.05
C GLU A 57 8.90 12.47 -5.57
N ASP A 58 9.29 11.60 -6.50
CA ASP A 58 9.96 10.33 -6.20
C ASP A 58 11.31 10.55 -5.51
N ALA A 59 12.12 11.48 -6.01
CA ALA A 59 13.39 11.85 -5.36
C ALA A 59 13.16 12.33 -3.92
N ALA A 60 12.14 13.15 -3.68
CA ALA A 60 11.77 13.59 -2.34
C ALA A 60 11.35 12.40 -1.46
N ASN A 61 10.56 11.46 -1.98
CA ASN A 61 10.16 10.26 -1.24
C ASN A 61 11.33 9.33 -0.93
N ILE A 62 12.27 9.14 -1.85
CA ILE A 62 13.50 8.37 -1.62
C ILE A 62 14.34 9.03 -0.52
N MET A 63 14.47 10.36 -0.51
CA MET A 63 15.16 11.07 0.57
C MET A 63 14.47 10.90 1.93
N ARG A 64 13.13 10.80 1.97
CA ARG A 64 12.37 10.48 3.19
C ARG A 64 12.71 9.07 3.69
N VAL A 65 12.79 8.09 2.80
CA VAL A 65 13.20 6.71 3.13
C VAL A 65 14.62 6.68 3.70
N ILE A 66 15.57 7.37 3.05
CA ILE A 66 16.95 7.48 3.55
C ILE A 66 16.96 8.06 4.97
N SER A 67 16.18 9.10 5.24
CA SER A 67 16.09 9.69 6.59
C SER A 67 15.56 8.70 7.63
N ILE A 68 14.50 7.94 7.30
CA ILE A 68 13.93 6.90 8.17
C ILE A 68 14.97 5.81 8.44
N LYS A 69 15.55 5.25 7.37
CA LYS A 69 16.49 4.13 7.41
C LYS A 69 17.84 4.49 8.05
N ASN A 70 18.23 5.76 8.04
CA ASN A 70 19.39 6.25 8.78
C ASN A 70 19.12 6.40 10.29
N TYR A 71 17.85 6.59 10.68
CA TYR A 71 17.45 6.70 12.07
C TYR A 71 17.15 5.33 12.71
N SER A 72 16.51 4.44 11.95
CA SER A 72 16.20 3.06 12.32
C SER A 72 16.35 2.21 11.07
N ASP A 73 17.36 1.35 11.02
CA ASP A 73 17.67 0.47 9.89
C ASP A 73 16.70 -0.71 9.78
N ASP A 74 16.35 -1.31 10.92
CA ASP A 74 15.50 -2.51 11.02
C ASP A 74 14.00 -2.26 10.77
N ILE A 75 13.56 -1.01 10.61
CA ILE A 75 12.14 -0.70 10.41
C ILE A 75 11.67 -1.06 9.01
N ARG A 76 10.51 -1.69 8.89
CA ARG A 76 9.85 -1.93 7.60
C ARG A 76 9.37 -0.62 6.96
N VAL A 77 9.76 -0.36 5.72
CA VAL A 77 9.33 0.83 4.96
C VAL A 77 8.58 0.44 3.69
N ILE A 78 7.35 0.93 3.55
CA ILE A 78 6.55 0.78 2.33
C ILE A 78 6.43 2.15 1.66
N ILE A 79 6.93 2.29 0.44
CA ILE A 79 6.98 3.55 -0.30
C ILE A 79 6.18 3.47 -1.60
N GLN A 80 5.44 4.53 -1.92
CA GLN A 80 4.87 4.75 -3.24
C GLN A 80 5.85 5.51 -4.14
N LEU A 81 6.08 4.99 -5.34
CA LEU A 81 6.80 5.69 -6.40
C LEU A 81 5.90 5.89 -7.63
N MET A 82 6.12 6.97 -8.34
CA MET A 82 5.43 7.31 -9.57
C MET A 82 6.06 6.63 -10.77
N GLN A 83 7.40 6.67 -10.89
CA GLN A 83 8.15 6.16 -12.03
C GLN A 83 8.93 4.89 -11.71
N TYR A 84 8.99 3.98 -12.69
CA TYR A 84 9.67 2.69 -12.50
C TYR A 84 11.19 2.83 -12.40
N HIS A 85 11.82 3.71 -13.19
CA HIS A 85 13.28 3.86 -13.18
C HIS A 85 13.82 4.36 -11.84
N ASN A 86 13.02 5.10 -11.07
CA ASN A 86 13.42 5.61 -9.76
C ASN A 86 13.49 4.51 -8.68
N LYS A 87 12.84 3.36 -8.89
CA LYS A 87 12.89 2.20 -7.99
C LYS A 87 14.32 1.69 -7.75
N ALA A 88 15.19 1.80 -8.76
CA ALA A 88 16.58 1.36 -8.67
C ALA A 88 17.38 2.12 -7.59
N TYR A 89 17.04 3.38 -7.29
CA TYR A 89 17.74 4.16 -6.28
C TYR A 89 17.52 3.64 -4.85
N LEU A 90 16.37 3.01 -4.57
CA LEU A 90 16.10 2.40 -3.26
C LEU A 90 17.01 1.21 -2.99
N LEU A 91 17.36 0.43 -4.03
CA LEU A 91 18.28 -0.71 -3.92
C LEU A 91 19.72 -0.30 -3.58
N ASN A 92 20.06 0.98 -3.76
CA ASN A 92 21.37 1.51 -3.39
C ASN A 92 21.45 1.93 -1.92
N ILE A 93 20.33 1.91 -1.18
CA ILE A 93 20.30 2.20 0.26
C ILE A 93 20.76 0.93 1.00
N PRO A 94 21.86 0.96 1.79
CA PRO A 94 22.44 -0.25 2.38
C PRO A 94 21.50 -1.00 3.34
N SER A 95 20.62 -0.27 4.03
CA SER A 95 19.63 -0.80 4.98
C SER A 95 18.26 -1.09 4.36
N TRP A 96 18.15 -1.04 3.03
CA TRP A 96 16.95 -1.48 2.32
C TRP A 96 16.98 -3.00 2.12
N ASP A 97 16.05 -3.72 2.76
CA ASP A 97 15.96 -5.18 2.67
C ASP A 97 14.53 -5.65 2.38
N TRP A 98 14.33 -6.17 1.16
CA TRP A 98 13.06 -6.75 0.73
C TRP A 98 12.67 -8.00 1.56
N LYS A 99 13.64 -8.69 2.18
CA LYS A 99 13.36 -9.84 3.06
C LYS A 99 12.76 -9.42 4.40
N GLN A 100 13.02 -8.20 4.85
CA GLN A 100 12.41 -7.60 6.02
C GLN A 100 11.05 -6.94 5.70
N GLY A 101 10.61 -7.00 4.44
CA GLY A 101 9.33 -6.47 3.99
C GLY A 101 9.38 -5.01 3.51
N ASP A 102 10.57 -4.49 3.19
CA ASP A 102 10.68 -3.19 2.51
C ASP A 102 10.13 -3.31 1.08
N ASP A 103 9.00 -2.65 0.84
CA ASP A 103 8.20 -2.81 -0.37
C ASP A 103 8.05 -1.49 -1.13
N VAL A 104 8.13 -1.57 -2.46
CA VAL A 104 7.90 -0.44 -3.36
C VAL A 104 6.62 -0.65 -4.14
N ILE A 105 5.65 0.25 -3.94
CA ILE A 105 4.42 0.33 -4.73
C ILE A 105 4.67 1.32 -5.88
N CYS A 106 5.17 0.81 -7.01
CA CYS A 106 5.33 1.64 -8.21
C CYS A 106 3.99 1.78 -8.96
N LEU A 107 3.45 3.00 -8.99
CA LEU A 107 2.13 3.28 -9.56
C LEU A 107 2.10 3.13 -11.09
N ALA A 108 3.15 3.54 -11.80
CA ALA A 108 3.23 3.33 -13.24
C ALA A 108 3.33 1.83 -13.60
N GLU A 109 4.14 1.07 -12.85
CA GLU A 109 4.32 -0.38 -13.02
C GLU A 109 2.97 -1.11 -12.84
N LEU A 110 2.28 -0.88 -11.73
CA LEU A 110 0.99 -1.51 -11.45
C LEU A 110 -0.10 -1.08 -12.44
N LYS A 111 -0.20 0.23 -12.74
CA LYS A 111 -1.22 0.74 -13.65
C LYS A 111 -1.08 0.15 -15.06
N LEU A 112 0.12 0.20 -15.62
CA LEU A 112 0.38 -0.31 -16.97
C LEU A 112 0.34 -1.84 -16.99
N GLY A 113 0.80 -2.50 -15.92
CA GLY A 113 0.69 -3.95 -15.77
C GLY A 113 -0.75 -4.44 -15.78
N PHE A 114 -1.65 -3.81 -15.03
CA PHE A 114 -3.07 -4.17 -15.03
C PHE A 114 -3.75 -3.92 -16.37
N ILE A 115 -3.41 -2.82 -17.07
CA ILE A 115 -3.92 -2.57 -18.43
C ILE A 115 -3.42 -3.64 -19.41
N ALA A 116 -2.13 -3.98 -19.35
CA ALA A 116 -1.54 -4.99 -20.22
C ALA A 116 -2.17 -6.38 -20.00
N GLN A 117 -2.43 -6.78 -18.75
CA GLN A 117 -3.15 -8.02 -18.46
C GLN A 117 -4.60 -7.98 -18.93
N SER A 118 -5.27 -6.83 -18.83
CA SER A 118 -6.61 -6.64 -19.40
C SER A 118 -6.66 -6.76 -20.93
N CYS A 119 -5.54 -6.56 -21.63
CA CYS A 119 -5.44 -6.86 -23.08
C CYS A 119 -5.46 -8.35 -23.38
N LEU A 120 -5.02 -9.20 -22.45
CA LEU A 120 -5.07 -10.66 -22.56
C LEU A 120 -6.43 -11.21 -22.10
N ALA A 121 -6.95 -10.68 -21.00
CA ALA A 121 -8.21 -11.07 -20.39
C ALA A 121 -9.04 -9.82 -20.01
N PRO A 122 -9.99 -9.38 -20.85
CA PRO A 122 -10.81 -8.21 -20.57
C PRO A 122 -11.53 -8.30 -19.23
N GLY A 123 -11.40 -7.25 -18.41
CA GLY A 123 -11.98 -7.19 -17.06
C GLY A 123 -11.01 -7.57 -15.93
N PHE A 124 -9.83 -8.11 -16.25
CA PHE A 124 -8.81 -8.50 -15.25
C PHE A 124 -8.45 -7.36 -14.30
N SER A 125 -8.22 -6.15 -14.81
CA SER A 125 -7.88 -4.97 -13.99
C SER A 125 -8.95 -4.66 -12.94
N THR A 126 -10.22 -4.78 -13.30
CA THR A 126 -11.34 -4.50 -12.37
C THR A 126 -11.46 -5.60 -11.32
N MET A 127 -11.30 -6.87 -11.74
CA MET A 127 -11.26 -8.01 -10.82
C MET A 127 -10.15 -7.83 -9.78
N MET A 128 -8.91 -7.57 -10.21
CA MET A 128 -7.78 -7.36 -9.29
C MET A 128 -7.99 -6.14 -8.39
N ALA A 129 -8.50 -5.03 -8.93
CA ALA A 129 -8.77 -3.83 -8.12
C ALA A 129 -9.80 -4.07 -7.02
N ASN A 130 -10.78 -4.95 -7.25
CA ASN A 130 -11.74 -5.34 -6.22
C ASN A 130 -11.10 -6.24 -5.15
N LEU A 131 -10.24 -7.20 -5.54
CA LEU A 131 -9.58 -8.12 -4.60
C LEU A 131 -8.65 -7.43 -3.59
N PHE A 132 -8.10 -6.26 -3.91
CA PHE A 132 -7.26 -5.47 -2.99
C PHE A 132 -8.06 -4.47 -2.14
N ALA A 133 -9.31 -4.18 -2.51
CA ALA A 133 -10.11 -3.17 -1.85
C ALA A 133 -11.04 -3.83 -0.84
N MET A 134 -10.86 -3.53 0.45
CA MET A 134 -11.81 -3.98 1.46
C MET A 134 -13.17 -3.33 1.21
N ARG A 135 -14.15 -4.13 0.80
CA ARG A 135 -15.50 -3.67 0.44
C ARG A 135 -16.54 -4.53 1.12
N SER A 136 -17.36 -3.91 1.96
CA SER A 136 -18.62 -4.51 2.36
C SER A 136 -19.60 -4.42 1.20
N PHE A 137 -20.16 -5.55 0.77
CA PHE A 137 -21.25 -5.55 -0.20
C PHE A 137 -22.60 -5.66 0.51
N LYS A 138 -23.62 -5.03 -0.07
CA LYS A 138 -25.02 -5.16 0.34
C LYS A 138 -25.84 -5.35 -0.93
N THR A 139 -26.42 -6.53 -1.09
CA THR A 139 -27.37 -6.81 -2.17
C THR A 139 -28.76 -6.31 -1.80
N SER A 140 -29.58 -6.01 -2.80
CA SER A 140 -30.98 -5.60 -2.60
C SER A 140 -31.88 -6.29 -3.63
N PRO A 141 -33.12 -6.69 -3.26
CA PRO A 141 -34.11 -7.16 -4.22
C PRO A 141 -34.46 -6.13 -5.31
N ASP A 142 -34.28 -4.83 -5.00
CA ASP A 142 -34.58 -3.73 -5.93
C ASP A 142 -33.44 -3.46 -6.94
N MET A 143 -32.28 -4.10 -6.78
CA MET A 143 -31.16 -3.98 -7.72
C MET A 143 -31.29 -4.96 -8.88
N GLN A 144 -30.71 -4.59 -10.02
CA GLN A 144 -30.65 -5.49 -11.17
C GLN A 144 -29.78 -6.71 -10.83
N VAL A 145 -30.12 -7.87 -11.37
CA VAL A 145 -29.44 -9.15 -11.06
C VAL A 145 -27.93 -9.05 -11.25
N TRP A 146 -27.46 -8.52 -12.39
CA TRP A 146 -26.03 -8.38 -12.67
C TRP A 146 -25.29 -7.48 -11.66
N GLN A 147 -25.98 -6.51 -11.05
CA GLN A 147 -25.38 -5.64 -10.03
C GLN A 147 -25.21 -6.39 -8.73
N ASN A 148 -26.20 -7.19 -8.33
CA ASN A 148 -26.11 -8.05 -7.15
C ASN A 148 -24.95 -9.05 -7.31
N ASP A 149 -24.85 -9.69 -8.47
CA ASP A 149 -23.77 -10.64 -8.77
C ASP A 149 -22.39 -9.96 -8.76
N TYR A 150 -22.29 -8.78 -9.38
CA TYR A 150 -21.06 -7.98 -9.34
C TYR A 150 -20.67 -7.59 -7.92
N LEU A 151 -21.63 -7.09 -7.12
CA LEU A 151 -21.40 -6.69 -5.73
C LEU A 151 -20.94 -7.86 -4.87
N GLN A 152 -21.50 -9.06 -5.07
CA GLN A 152 -21.02 -10.25 -4.39
C GLN A 152 -19.54 -10.51 -4.70
N GLY A 153 -19.15 -10.41 -5.98
CA GLY A 153 -17.74 -10.54 -6.38
C GLY A 153 -16.83 -9.45 -5.78
N THR A 154 -17.34 -8.25 -5.54
CA THR A 154 -16.57 -7.18 -4.87
C THR A 154 -16.27 -7.45 -3.40
N GLY A 155 -16.96 -8.40 -2.77
CA GLY A 155 -16.69 -8.84 -1.41
C GLY A 155 -15.58 -9.88 -1.30
N CYS A 156 -15.04 -10.37 -2.42
CA CYS A 156 -13.89 -11.26 -2.42
C CYS A 156 -12.59 -10.47 -2.23
N GLU A 157 -11.68 -11.01 -1.43
CA GLU A 157 -10.41 -10.39 -1.06
C GLU A 157 -9.29 -11.44 -1.10
N MET A 158 -8.04 -11.01 -1.19
CA MET A 158 -6.87 -11.90 -1.12
C MET A 158 -6.36 -12.04 0.31
N TYR A 159 -6.13 -13.28 0.73
CA TYR A 159 -5.65 -13.63 2.06
C TYR A 159 -4.41 -14.53 1.98
N THR A 160 -3.55 -14.43 2.99
CA THR A 160 -2.38 -15.29 3.16
C THR A 160 -2.53 -16.11 4.42
N GLU A 161 -2.48 -17.43 4.29
CA GLU A 161 -2.61 -18.36 5.41
C GLU A 161 -1.65 -19.53 5.28
N THR A 162 -1.31 -20.14 6.41
CA THR A 162 -0.50 -21.38 6.42
C THR A 162 -1.42 -22.58 6.27
N LEU A 163 -1.11 -23.47 5.32
CA LEU A 163 -1.89 -24.69 5.12
C LEU A 163 -1.76 -25.66 6.30
N SER A 164 -2.84 -26.37 6.60
CA SER A 164 -2.86 -27.43 7.60
C SER A 164 -1.88 -28.56 7.25
N PRO A 165 -1.27 -29.24 8.24
CA PRO A 165 -0.46 -30.43 8.02
C PRO A 165 -1.18 -31.54 7.24
N SER A 166 -2.51 -31.58 7.22
CA SER A 166 -3.29 -32.55 6.44
C SER A 166 -3.04 -32.46 4.93
N PHE A 167 -2.58 -31.31 4.43
CA PHE A 167 -2.21 -31.12 3.02
C PHE A 167 -0.77 -31.56 2.71
N THR A 168 0.00 -32.00 3.70
CA THR A 168 1.39 -32.44 3.51
C THR A 168 1.45 -33.63 2.55
N GLY A 169 2.24 -33.50 1.48
CA GLY A 169 2.42 -34.54 0.47
C GLY A 169 1.35 -34.57 -0.62
N MET A 170 0.30 -33.74 -0.53
CA MET A 170 -0.62 -33.51 -1.64
C MET A 170 0.03 -32.65 -2.72
N THR A 171 -0.37 -32.88 -3.97
CA THR A 171 -0.05 -31.97 -5.09
C THR A 171 -0.95 -30.73 -5.02
N PHE A 172 -0.54 -29.62 -5.66
CA PHE A 172 -1.34 -28.39 -5.68
C PHE A 172 -2.77 -28.62 -6.21
N PRO A 173 -3.01 -29.34 -7.33
CA PRO A 173 -4.37 -29.61 -7.79
C PRO A 173 -5.23 -30.37 -6.76
N GLN A 174 -4.65 -31.36 -6.08
CA GLN A 174 -5.35 -32.13 -5.03
C GLN A 174 -5.72 -31.28 -3.82
N ALA A 175 -4.90 -30.27 -3.50
CA ALA A 175 -5.17 -29.36 -2.39
C ALA A 175 -6.16 -28.24 -2.75
N SER A 176 -6.34 -27.95 -4.04
CA SER A 176 -7.18 -26.85 -4.55
C SER A 176 -8.56 -27.28 -5.08
N GLU A 177 -8.84 -28.58 -5.14
CA GLU A 177 -10.12 -29.17 -5.57
C GLU A 177 -11.18 -29.11 -4.46
#